data_AF-A0A1V9W4T6-F1
#
_entry.id   AF-A0A1V9W4T6-F1
#
_cell.length_a   1.000
_cell.length_b   1.000
_cell.length_c   1.000
_cell.angle_alpha   90.00
_cell.angle_beta   90.00
_cell.angle_gamma   90.00
#
_symmetry.space_group_name_H-M   'P 1'
#
loop_
_entity.id
_entity.type
_entity.pdbx_description
1 polymer ?
#
loop_
_entity_poly.entity_id
_entity_poly.type
_entity_poly.pdbx_seq_one_letter_code
_entity_poly.pdbx_strand_id
1 'polypeptide(L)'
;MIVNYHGEHLTIGHDEDVLKIVDGLTFEPTPLNDQEKPIGVNELRWLYEQARHKKTRDTAALYAISRVNYIYQNDKRKSNK
;
A
#
# COMPACT_ATOMS: atom_id res chain seq x y z
N MET A 1 5.30 8.52 4.75
CA MET A 1 5.30 7.68 3.53
C MET A 1 6.08 8.35 2.41
N ILE A 2 7.08 7.66 1.86
CA ILE A 2 7.82 8.03 0.66
C ILE A 2 7.70 6.86 -0.33
N VAL A 3 7.33 7.16 -1.58
CA VAL A 3 7.23 6.16 -2.66
C VAL A 3 8.42 6.32 -3.58
N ASN A 4 9.26 5.29 -3.64
CA ASN A 4 10.45 5.26 -4.50
C ASN A 4 10.23 4.28 -5.66
N TYR A 5 10.58 4.72 -6.87
CA TYR A 5 10.48 3.91 -8.08
C TYR A 5 11.89 3.47 -8.50
N HIS A 6 12.14 2.16 -8.47
CA HIS A 6 13.42 1.54 -8.85
C HIS A 6 13.26 0.78 -10.17
N GLY A 7 12.96 1.49 -11.27
CA GLY A 7 12.82 0.86 -12.58
C GLY A 7 11.65 -0.12 -12.63
N GLU A 8 11.88 -1.38 -12.29
CA GLU A 8 10.91 -2.48 -12.30
C GLU A 8 10.22 -2.71 -10.95
N HIS A 9 10.73 -2.11 -9.87
CA HIS A 9 10.20 -2.33 -8.52
C HIS A 9 9.82 -1.02 -7.83
N LEU A 10 8.75 -1.08 -7.06
CA LEU A 10 8.31 0.02 -6.20
C LEU A 10 8.58 -0.30 -4.73
N THR A 11 9.20 0.63 -4.01
CA THR A 11 9.37 0.54 -2.57
C THR A 11 8.67 1.70 -1.87
N ILE A 12 8.10 1.41 -0.70
CA ILE A 12 7.47 2.42 0.17
C ILE A 12 8.17 2.37 1.51
N GLY A 13 8.62 3.51 2.00
CA GLY A 13 9.23 3.64 3.33
C GLY A 13 8.69 4.86 4.09
N HIS A 14 9.25 5.13 5.28
CA HIS A 14 8.74 6.18 6.19
C HIS A 14 7.27 5.95 6.57
N ASP A 15 6.88 4.69 6.70
CA ASP A 15 5.56 4.22 7.11
C ASP A 15 5.64 3.13 8.21
N GLU A 16 6.84 2.93 8.78
CA GLU A 16 7.13 1.90 9.77
C GLU A 16 6.36 2.14 11.08
N ASP A 17 6.10 3.40 11.41
CA ASP A 17 5.30 3.80 12.57
C ASP A 17 3.85 3.32 12.48
N VAL A 18 3.26 3.37 11.27
CA VAL A 18 1.92 2.87 10.99
C VAL A 18 1.92 1.35 10.92
N LEU A 19 2.90 0.74 10.25
CA LEU A 19 2.96 -0.72 10.09
C LEU A 19 3.16 -1.44 11.43
N LYS A 20 3.86 -0.83 12.39
CA LYS A 20 3.99 -1.37 13.76
C LYS A 20 2.65 -1.56 14.49
N ILE A 21 1.61 -0.81 14.13
CA ILE A 21 0.28 -0.92 14.75
C ILE A 21 -0.39 -2.26 14.41
N VAL A 22 -0.06 -2.80 13.23
CA VAL A 22 -0.57 -4.07 12.71
C VAL A 22 0.52 -5.14 12.67
N ASP A 23 1.58 -4.98 13.46
CA ASP A 23 2.62 -5.97 13.57
C ASP A 23 2.05 -7.33 14.03
N GLY A 24 2.53 -8.40 13.42
CA GLY A 24 1.96 -9.75 13.58
C GLY A 24 0.75 -10.07 12.69
N LEU A 25 0.31 -9.16 11.80
CA LEU A 25 -0.64 -9.48 10.74
C LEU A 25 0.08 -9.62 9.39
N THR A 26 -0.29 -10.65 8.62
CA THR A 26 0.19 -10.84 7.25
C THR A 26 -0.88 -10.33 6.27
N PHE A 27 -0.47 -9.49 5.34
CA PHE A 27 -1.32 -8.96 4.28
C PHE A 27 -0.80 -9.44 2.93
N GLU A 28 -1.64 -10.15 2.19
CA GLU A 28 -1.34 -10.64 0.85
C GLU A 28 -2.01 -9.76 -0.20
N PRO A 29 -1.37 -9.55 -1.37
CA PRO A 29 -1.98 -8.78 -2.43
C PRO A 29 -3.20 -9.53 -2.98
N THR A 30 -4.31 -8.82 -3.08
CA THR A 30 -5.48 -9.30 -3.80
C THR A 30 -5.37 -8.85 -5.26
N PRO A 31 -5.31 -9.79 -6.23
CA PRO A 31 -5.29 -9.43 -7.64
C PRO A 31 -6.61 -8.73 -8.01
N LEU A 32 -6.50 -7.63 -8.76
CA LEU A 32 -7.68 -6.93 -9.28
C LEU A 32 -8.35 -7.76 -10.35
N ASN A 33 -9.68 -7.72 -10.36
CA ASN A 33 -10.46 -8.09 -11.54
C ASN A 33 -10.41 -6.96 -12.59
N ASP A 34 -10.61 -7.28 -13.87
CA ASP A 34 -10.50 -6.32 -14.98
C ASP A 34 -11.40 -5.08 -14.86
N GLN A 35 -12.45 -5.15 -14.04
CA GLN A 35 -13.41 -4.06 -13.80
C GLN A 35 -13.06 -3.21 -12.57
N GLU A 36 -12.10 -3.63 -11.75
CA GLU A 36 -11.75 -2.95 -10.50
C GLU A 36 -10.72 -1.84 -10.74
N LYS A 37 -10.95 -0.68 -10.12
CA LYS A 37 -10.02 0.43 -10.22
C LYS A 37 -8.76 0.13 -9.38
N PRO A 38 -7.56 0.27 -9.96
CA PRO A 38 -6.32 0.13 -9.23
C PRO A 38 -6.12 1.28 -8.25
N ILE A 39 -5.37 0.99 -7.18
CA ILE A 39 -5.13 1.95 -6.11
C ILE A 39 -4.24 3.07 -6.64
N GLY A 40 -4.69 4.31 -6.47
CA GLY A 40 -3.90 5.49 -6.79
C GLY A 40 -2.91 5.84 -5.68
N VAL A 41 -1.78 6.48 -6.02
CA VAL A 41 -0.82 7.00 -5.03
C VAL A 41 -1.48 8.01 -4.07
N ASN A 42 -2.47 8.77 -4.55
CA ASN A 42 -3.19 9.75 -3.73
C ASN A 42 -4.11 9.07 -2.71
N GLU A 43 -4.80 8.00 -3.09
CA GLU A 43 -5.63 7.21 -2.18
C GLU A 43 -4.76 6.54 -1.12
N LEU A 44 -3.63 5.95 -1.53
CA LEU A 44 -2.68 5.35 -0.61
C LEU A 44 -2.13 6.37 0.39
N ARG A 45 -1.77 7.56 -0.08
CA ARG A 45 -1.31 8.66 0.78
C ARG A 45 -2.40 9.13 1.74
N TRP A 46 -3.65 9.21 1.30
CA TRP A 46 -4.76 9.56 2.17
C TRP A 46 -4.95 8.52 3.29
N LEU A 47 -4.90 7.23 2.96
CA LEU A 47 -4.99 6.14 3.95
C LEU A 47 -3.83 6.17 4.95
N TYR A 48 -2.60 6.40 4.48
CA TYR A 48 -1.45 6.60 5.34
C TYR A 48 -1.68 7.73 6.35
N GLU A 49 -2.13 8.90 5.88
CA GLU A 49 -2.38 10.03 6.76
C GLU A 49 -3.48 9.74 7.78
N GLN A 50 -4.58 9.06 7.37
CA GLN A 50 -5.62 8.63 8.31
C GLN A 50 -5.05 7.69 9.38
N ALA A 51 -4.25 6.71 8.99
CA ALA A 51 -3.64 5.76 9.90
C ALA A 51 -2.63 6.43 10.85
N ARG A 52 -1.83 7.37 10.35
CA ARG A 52 -0.86 8.15 11.13
C ARG A 52 -1.53 9.05 12.16
N HIS A 53 -2.65 9.69 11.80
CA HIS A 53 -3.39 10.59 12.69
C HIS A 53 -4.21 9.84 13.74
N LYS A 54 -4.97 8.81 13.32
CA LYS A 54 -5.87 8.08 14.22
C LYS A 54 -5.16 7.00 15.03
N LYS A 55 -4.11 6.40 14.48
CA LYS A 55 -3.32 5.32 15.09
C LYS A 55 -4.16 4.12 15.57
N THR A 56 -5.24 3.81 14.86
CA THR A 56 -6.09 2.65 15.16
C THR A 56 -5.68 1.44 14.32
N ARG A 57 -5.91 0.23 14.83
CA ARG A 57 -5.64 -1.02 14.09
C ARG A 57 -6.36 -1.05 12.75
N ASP A 58 -7.62 -0.63 12.70
CA ASP A 58 -8.41 -0.68 11.47
C ASP A 58 -7.85 0.25 10.38
N THR A 59 -7.45 1.47 10.74
CA THR A 59 -6.92 2.43 9.78
C THR A 59 -5.52 2.02 9.29
N ALA A 60 -4.69 1.50 10.20
CA ALA A 60 -3.41 0.92 9.84
C ALA A 60 -3.55 -0.34 8.97
N ALA A 61 -4.54 -1.19 9.22
CA ALA A 61 -4.80 -2.39 8.43
C ALA A 61 -5.27 -2.03 7.02
N LEU A 62 -6.20 -1.07 6.89
CA LEU A 62 -6.63 -0.56 5.59
C LEU A 62 -5.44 -0.01 4.79
N TYR A 63 -4.57 0.78 5.43
CA TYR A 63 -3.36 1.26 4.79
C TYR A 63 -2.43 0.10 4.37
N ALA A 64 -2.17 -0.87 5.24
CA ALA A 64 -1.29 -2.00 4.96
C ALA A 64 -1.79 -2.86 3.80
N ILE A 65 -3.10 -3.16 3.75
CA ILE A 65 -3.73 -3.88 2.64
C ILE A 65 -3.54 -3.09 1.33
N SER A 66 -3.90 -1.80 1.34
CA SER A 66 -3.77 -0.95 0.16
C SER A 66 -2.32 -0.80 -0.30
N ARG A 67 -1.36 -0.77 0.63
CA ARG A 67 0.08 -0.69 0.34
C ARG A 67 0.56 -1.93 -0.42
N VAL A 68 0.23 -3.13 0.07
CA VAL A 68 0.64 -4.39 -0.58
C VAL A 68 0.01 -4.51 -1.96
N ASN A 69 -1.28 -4.16 -2.10
CA ASN A 69 -1.97 -4.13 -3.38
C ASN A 69 -1.34 -3.13 -4.36
N TYR A 70 -1.00 -1.93 -3.89
CA TYR A 70 -0.40 -0.89 -4.73
C TYR A 70 0.97 -1.32 -5.27
N ILE A 71 1.83 -1.92 -4.44
CA ILE A 71 3.14 -2.44 -4.85
C ILE A 71 2.95 -3.52 -5.92
N TYR A 72 2.14 -4.54 -5.62
CA TYR A 72 1.90 -5.65 -6.54
C TYR A 72 1.34 -5.19 -7.91
N GLN A 73 0.41 -4.25 -7.91
CA GLN A 73 -0.18 -3.71 -9.14
C GLN A 73 0.84 -2.93 -9.99
N ASN A 74 1.74 -2.16 -9.36
CA ASN A 74 2.74 -1.39 -10.10
C ASN A 74 3.86 -2.27 -10.66
N ASP A 75 4.30 -3.27 -9.90
CA ASP A 75 5.29 -4.23 -10.35
C ASP A 75 4.73 -5.06 -11.54
N LYS A 76 3.48 -5.53 -11.46
CA LYS A 76 2.83 -6.24 -12.58
C LYS A 76 2.58 -5.37 -13.80
N ARG A 77 2.20 -4.10 -13.63
CA ARG A 77 1.98 -3.18 -14.76
C ARG A 77 3.22 -2.97 -15.61
N LYS A 78 4.42 -3.03 -15.02
CA LYS A 78 5.67 -2.91 -15.77
C LYS A 78 6.12 -4.21 -16.41
N SER A 79 5.77 -5.36 -15.83
CA SER A 79 6.03 -6.66 -16.46
C SER A 79 5.22 -6.90 -17.74
N ASN A 80 4.10 -6.20 -17.93
CA ASN A 80 3.24 -6.30 -19.13
C ASN A 80 3.55 -5.24 -20.20
N LYS A 81 4.66 -4.51 -20.10
CA LYS A 81 5.05 -3.43 -21.01
C LYS A 81 6.32 -3.77 -21.76
#